data_AF-A0A521RWF2-F1
#
_entry.id   AF-A0A521RWF2-F1
#
_cell.length_a   1.000
_cell.length_b   1.000
_cell.length_c   1.000
_cell.angle_alpha   90.00
_cell.angle_beta   90.00
_cell.angle_gamma   90.00
#
_symmetry.space_group_name_H-M   'P 1'
#
loop_
_entity.id
_entity.type
_entity.pdbx_description
1 polymer ?
#
loop_
_entity_poly.entity_id
_entity_poly.type
_entity_poly.pdbx_seq_one_letter_code
_entity_poly.pdbx_strand_id
1 'polypeptide(L)'
;MDNQPSRPASVTALSTLPPTYAKSSALHGQVALAPWTPSEDGGLTVRGGADGWPWPYEVTQRVTIHDVCVRIDLALTNLADGPMPAGVGIHPWFRRPLEVRLAGSRVVPSNFDPAAEVEVVAGPLDLRRLRPVPEGLDGTWTDLGEPVVELLWPESGLRAEISLRSDAGRCVALASPGDIEAVAIEPQTHLPQGLRRLLSGVPGGLHVLAPGATLRLTTEWRFSR
;
A
#
# COMPACT_ATOMS: atom_id res chain seq x y z
N MET A 1 -9.47 -45.17 -1.78
CA MET A 1 -10.11 -43.92 -1.28
C MET A 1 -9.48 -42.80 -2.10
N ASP A 2 -10.17 -42.38 -3.13
CA ASP A 2 -9.71 -41.34 -4.07
C ASP A 2 -9.77 -39.98 -3.39
N ASN A 3 -8.62 -39.32 -3.29
CA ASN A 3 -8.50 -37.95 -2.85
C ASN A 3 -8.54 -37.05 -4.09
N GLN A 4 -9.75 -36.65 -4.51
CA GLN A 4 -9.88 -35.66 -5.58
C GLN A 4 -9.47 -34.28 -5.05
N PRO A 5 -8.66 -33.51 -5.81
CA PRO A 5 -8.40 -32.11 -5.49
C PRO A 5 -9.71 -31.32 -5.60
N SER A 6 -10.00 -30.52 -4.58
CA SER A 6 -11.12 -29.58 -4.53
C SER A 6 -11.12 -28.70 -5.79
N ARG A 7 -12.25 -28.67 -6.51
CA ARG A 7 -12.48 -27.79 -7.66
C ARG A 7 -12.17 -26.33 -7.31
N PRO A 8 -11.59 -25.53 -8.23
CA PRO A 8 -11.47 -24.09 -8.04
C PRO A 8 -12.88 -23.50 -7.90
N ALA A 9 -13.04 -22.59 -6.94
CA ALA A 9 -14.29 -21.88 -6.70
C ALA A 9 -14.83 -21.30 -8.02
N SER A 10 -16.10 -21.59 -8.32
CA SER A 10 -16.79 -21.09 -9.51
C SER A 10 -16.80 -19.56 -9.48
N VAL A 11 -16.28 -18.92 -10.53
CA VAL A 11 -16.44 -17.47 -10.75
C VAL A 11 -17.95 -17.20 -10.88
N THR A 12 -18.54 -16.64 -9.83
CA THR A 12 -20.01 -16.47 -9.71
C THR A 12 -20.48 -15.09 -10.13
N ALA A 13 -19.56 -14.11 -10.27
CA ALA A 13 -19.86 -12.79 -10.81
C ALA A 13 -18.59 -12.12 -11.37
N LEU A 14 -18.73 -11.43 -12.50
CA LEU A 14 -17.76 -10.45 -12.98
C LEU A 14 -17.98 -9.15 -12.19
N SER A 15 -16.97 -8.71 -11.43
CA SER A 15 -16.95 -7.36 -10.86
C SER A 15 -16.09 -6.47 -11.75
N THR A 16 -16.69 -5.44 -12.34
CA THR A 16 -15.97 -4.43 -13.12
C THR A 16 -15.74 -3.23 -12.24
N LEU A 17 -14.48 -2.94 -11.92
CA LEU A 17 -14.10 -1.68 -11.28
C LEU A 17 -13.99 -0.59 -12.36
N PRO A 18 -14.56 0.61 -12.13
CA PRO A 18 -14.38 1.71 -13.07
C PRO A 18 -12.89 2.08 -13.17
N PRO A 19 -12.37 2.35 -14.37
CA PRO A 19 -10.99 2.76 -14.51
C PRO A 19 -10.81 4.16 -13.93
N THR A 20 -9.86 4.31 -13.02
CA THR A 20 -9.49 5.61 -12.41
C THR A 20 -8.13 6.10 -12.88
N TYR A 21 -7.34 5.26 -13.57
CA TYR A 21 -6.07 5.64 -14.19
C TYR A 21 -6.09 5.42 -15.71
N ALA A 22 -5.70 6.46 -16.47
CA ALA A 22 -5.57 6.48 -17.93
C ALA A 22 -6.74 5.84 -18.73
N LYS A 23 -7.92 5.72 -18.10
CA LYS A 23 -9.10 4.99 -18.59
C LYS A 23 -8.87 3.49 -18.89
N SER A 24 -7.81 2.89 -18.37
CA SER A 24 -7.45 1.49 -18.65
C SER A 24 -7.41 0.59 -17.40
N SER A 25 -7.25 1.15 -16.21
CA SER A 25 -7.18 0.38 -14.96
C SER A 25 -7.80 1.10 -13.77
N ALA A 26 -8.27 0.31 -12.79
CA ALA A 26 -8.64 0.80 -11.47
C ALA A 26 -7.36 0.96 -10.62
N LEU A 27 -7.21 2.12 -10.00
CA LEU A 27 -6.04 2.55 -9.23
C LEU A 27 -6.50 3.20 -7.90
N HIS A 28 -5.81 2.84 -6.81
CA HIS A 28 -5.98 3.39 -5.45
C HIS A 28 -7.37 3.28 -4.80
N GLY A 29 -8.24 2.40 -5.31
CA GLY A 29 -9.53 2.08 -4.69
C GLY A 29 -10.55 3.22 -4.78
N GLN A 30 -11.66 3.08 -4.05
CA GLN A 30 -12.81 4.01 -4.18
C GLN A 30 -12.70 5.25 -3.29
N VAL A 31 -11.94 5.20 -2.19
CA VAL A 31 -11.99 6.23 -1.13
C VAL A 31 -10.82 7.22 -1.16
N ALA A 32 -9.81 7.01 -1.99
CA ALA A 32 -8.62 7.87 -2.06
C ALA A 32 -8.95 9.33 -2.43
N LEU A 33 -9.99 9.54 -3.25
CA LEU A 33 -10.46 10.87 -3.68
C LEU A 33 -11.84 11.21 -3.13
N ALA A 34 -12.40 10.36 -2.25
CA ALA A 34 -13.68 10.61 -1.62
C ALA A 34 -13.53 11.62 -0.46
N PRO A 35 -14.56 12.40 -0.14
CA PRO A 35 -14.55 13.24 1.06
C PRO A 35 -14.62 12.37 2.32
N TRP A 36 -13.77 12.69 3.32
CA TRP A 36 -13.77 12.04 4.63
C TRP A 36 -14.49 12.90 5.65
N THR A 37 -15.19 12.26 6.58
CA THR A 37 -15.94 12.92 7.65
C THR A 37 -15.14 12.87 8.94
N PRO A 38 -14.97 13.99 9.68
CA PRO A 38 -14.38 13.98 11.01
C PRO A 38 -15.20 13.14 11.98
N SER A 39 -14.54 12.37 12.85
CA SER A 39 -15.16 11.67 13.97
C SER A 39 -14.92 12.42 15.30
N GLU A 40 -15.78 12.18 16.30
CA GLU A 40 -15.71 12.85 17.60
C GLU A 40 -14.38 12.60 18.34
N ASP A 41 -13.73 11.46 18.06
CA ASP A 41 -12.46 11.04 18.64
C ASP A 41 -11.22 11.53 17.84
N GLY A 42 -11.40 12.60 17.05
CA GLY A 42 -10.33 13.27 16.29
C GLY A 42 -9.81 12.48 15.09
N GLY A 43 -10.51 11.43 14.68
CA GLY A 43 -10.23 10.67 13.46
C GLY A 43 -10.99 11.21 12.24
N LEU A 44 -10.79 10.50 11.13
CA LEU A 44 -11.51 10.66 9.88
C LEU A 44 -12.14 9.31 9.53
N THR A 45 -13.36 9.32 9.01
CA THR A 45 -14.07 8.13 8.54
C THR A 45 -14.59 8.34 7.12
N VAL A 46 -14.58 7.27 6.34
CA VAL A 46 -15.16 7.21 5.00
C VAL A 46 -15.76 5.82 4.77
N ARG A 47 -16.85 5.75 4.02
CA ARG A 47 -17.45 4.47 3.62
C ARG A 47 -17.32 4.28 2.12
N GLY A 48 -17.15 3.02 1.73
CA GLY A 48 -17.11 2.60 0.34
C GLY A 48 -17.91 1.31 0.14
N GLY A 49 -17.79 0.73 -1.05
CA GLY A 49 -18.57 -0.41 -1.51
C GLY A 49 -19.41 -0.07 -2.74
N ALA A 50 -20.34 -0.96 -3.11
CA ALA A 50 -21.15 -0.86 -4.33
C ALA A 50 -20.29 -0.79 -5.60
N ASP A 51 -20.59 0.10 -6.57
CA ASP A 51 -19.86 0.43 -7.80
C ASP A 51 -18.53 -0.31 -8.06
N GLY A 52 -18.63 -1.57 -8.48
CA GLY A 52 -17.48 -2.44 -8.83
C GLY A 52 -16.78 -3.14 -7.67
N TRP A 53 -17.01 -2.74 -6.42
CA TRP A 53 -16.61 -3.43 -5.19
C TRP A 53 -17.83 -3.71 -4.30
N PRO A 54 -18.54 -4.84 -4.48
CA PRO A 54 -19.90 -5.02 -3.97
C PRO A 54 -20.03 -5.08 -2.43
N TRP A 55 -18.92 -5.25 -1.72
CA TRP A 55 -18.91 -5.29 -0.26
C TRP A 55 -18.93 -3.89 0.33
N PRO A 56 -19.93 -3.52 1.15
CA PRO A 56 -19.85 -2.30 1.95
C PRO A 56 -18.70 -2.40 2.96
N TYR A 57 -17.96 -1.31 3.11
CA TYR A 57 -16.88 -1.20 4.10
C TYR A 57 -16.76 0.21 4.64
N GLU A 58 -16.06 0.33 5.76
CA GLU A 58 -15.67 1.60 6.36
C GLU A 58 -14.15 1.65 6.51
N VAL A 59 -13.57 2.81 6.27
CA VAL A 59 -12.17 3.10 6.55
C VAL A 59 -12.11 4.24 7.56
N THR A 60 -11.35 4.04 8.63
CA THR A 60 -10.99 5.11 9.56
C THR A 60 -9.51 5.43 9.43
N GLN A 61 -9.18 6.72 9.51
CA GLN A 61 -7.81 7.22 9.55
C GLN A 61 -7.64 8.11 10.79
N ARG A 62 -6.55 7.92 11.53
CA ARG A 62 -6.14 8.83 12.59
C ARG A 62 -4.70 9.26 12.35
N VAL A 63 -4.45 10.57 12.44
CA VAL A 63 -3.11 11.14 12.39
C VAL A 63 -2.82 11.75 13.74
N THR A 64 -1.75 11.29 14.39
CA THR A 64 -1.29 11.86 15.67
C THR A 64 0.14 12.32 15.52
N ILE A 65 0.45 13.48 16.10
CA ILE A 65 1.80 14.02 16.16
C ILE A 65 2.21 14.05 17.63
N HIS A 66 3.35 13.44 17.96
CA HIS A 66 3.91 13.47 19.30
C HIS A 66 5.43 13.63 19.20
N ASP A 67 5.95 14.69 19.82
CA ASP A 67 7.35 15.13 19.72
C ASP A 67 7.83 15.22 18.26
N VAL A 68 8.73 14.32 17.89
CA VAL A 68 9.33 14.21 16.54
C VAL A 68 8.73 13.05 15.74
N CYS A 69 7.58 12.52 16.15
CA CYS A 69 6.93 11.39 15.51
C CYS A 69 5.57 11.78 14.91
N VAL A 70 5.36 11.44 13.64
CA VAL A 70 4.05 11.42 13.01
C VAL A 70 3.59 9.97 12.92
N ARG A 71 2.44 9.65 13.50
CA ARG A 71 1.82 8.33 13.40
C ARG A 71 0.52 8.44 12.61
N ILE A 72 0.35 7.53 11.66
CA ILE A 72 -0.87 7.37 10.87
C ILE A 72 -1.39 5.96 11.08
N ASP A 73 -2.60 5.86 11.61
CA ASP A 73 -3.34 4.61 11.77
C ASP A 73 -4.47 4.56 10.75
N LEU A 74 -4.53 3.49 9.98
CA LEU A 74 -5.63 3.13 9.10
C LEU A 74 -6.28 1.86 9.62
N ALA A 75 -7.60 1.82 9.55
CA ALA A 75 -8.37 0.60 9.80
C ALA A 75 -9.47 0.49 8.74
N LEU A 76 -9.53 -0.65 8.05
CA LEU A 76 -10.55 -0.97 7.06
C LEU A 76 -11.40 -2.11 7.61
N THR A 77 -12.69 -1.87 7.80
CA THR A 77 -13.63 -2.83 8.38
C THR A 77 -14.64 -3.29 7.34
N ASN A 78 -14.79 -4.61 7.21
CA ASN A 78 -15.81 -5.22 6.36
C ASN A 78 -17.20 -5.07 7.00
N LEU A 79 -18.12 -4.37 6.34
CA LEU A 79 -19.51 -4.20 6.80
C LEU A 79 -20.49 -5.12 6.06
N ALA A 80 -20.01 -5.98 5.18
CA ALA A 80 -20.82 -6.96 4.48
C ALA A 80 -21.10 -8.20 5.35
N ASP A 81 -22.16 -8.93 5.01
CA ASP A 81 -22.49 -10.23 5.63
C ASP A 81 -21.61 -11.38 5.11
N GLY A 82 -20.71 -11.11 4.15
CA GLY A 82 -19.83 -12.09 3.52
C GLY A 82 -18.35 -11.71 3.56
N PRO A 83 -17.45 -12.66 3.24
CA PRO A 83 -16.01 -12.40 3.22
C PRO A 83 -15.65 -11.40 2.12
N MET A 84 -14.80 -10.42 2.45
CA MET A 84 -14.40 -9.33 1.55
C MET A 84 -12.88 -9.33 1.36
N PRO A 85 -12.35 -9.38 0.12
CA PRO A 85 -10.95 -9.06 -0.14
C PRO A 85 -10.67 -7.59 0.24
N ALA A 86 -9.54 -7.32 0.88
CA ALA A 86 -9.25 -6.00 1.42
C ALA A 86 -7.75 -5.67 1.34
N GLY A 87 -7.49 -4.39 1.11
CA GLY A 87 -6.15 -3.80 1.06
C GLY A 87 -6.22 -2.34 1.43
N VAL A 88 -5.19 -1.84 2.12
CA VAL A 88 -5.11 -0.42 2.50
C VAL A 88 -3.67 0.07 2.40
N GLY A 89 -3.51 1.36 2.16
CA GLY A 89 -2.22 2.03 2.06
C GLY A 89 -2.40 3.54 2.10
N ILE A 90 -1.28 4.26 2.09
CA ILE A 90 -1.22 5.73 1.97
C ILE A 90 -0.27 6.14 0.85
N HIS A 91 -0.45 7.35 0.33
CA HIS A 91 0.32 7.87 -0.81
C HIS A 91 1.05 9.20 -0.51
N PRO A 92 1.94 9.28 0.51
CA PRO A 92 2.62 10.51 0.83
C PRO A 92 3.75 10.84 -0.16
N TRP A 93 3.89 12.13 -0.46
CA TRP A 93 4.94 12.68 -1.31
C TRP A 93 5.98 13.43 -0.46
N PHE A 94 7.26 13.13 -0.69
CA PHE A 94 8.39 13.75 0.00
C PHE A 94 9.20 14.60 -0.99
N ARG A 95 9.41 15.88 -0.65
CA ARG A 95 10.09 16.83 -1.54
C ARG A 95 11.56 16.49 -1.75
N ARG A 96 12.05 16.70 -2.97
CA ARG A 96 13.47 16.65 -3.34
C ARG A 96 14.21 17.93 -2.86
N PRO A 97 15.56 17.91 -2.74
CA PRO A 97 16.45 16.74 -2.87
C PRO A 97 16.28 15.77 -1.70
N LEU A 98 16.22 14.48 -2.02
CA LEU A 98 15.92 13.41 -1.06
C LEU A 98 16.79 12.19 -1.35
N GLU A 99 17.45 11.67 -0.33
CA GLU A 99 18.04 10.34 -0.35
C GLU A 99 17.14 9.36 0.40
N VAL A 100 16.98 8.16 -0.15
CA VAL A 100 16.11 7.12 0.37
C VAL A 100 16.90 5.83 0.55
N ARG A 101 16.77 5.22 1.73
CA ARG A 101 17.08 3.80 1.95
C ARG A 101 15.76 3.07 2.13
N LEU A 102 15.52 2.00 1.39
CA LEU A 102 14.36 1.13 1.53
C LEU A 102 14.83 -0.30 1.80
N ALA A 103 14.41 -0.86 2.93
CA ALA A 103 14.88 -2.14 3.45
C ALA A 103 14.28 -3.38 2.75
N GLY A 104 13.82 -3.28 1.51
CA GLY A 104 13.22 -4.40 0.78
C GLY A 104 14.27 -5.26 0.08
N SER A 105 14.19 -6.58 0.23
CA SER A 105 15.07 -7.53 -0.47
C SER A 105 14.46 -8.08 -1.77
N ARG A 106 13.15 -7.87 -1.97
CA ARG A 106 12.42 -8.25 -3.18
C ARG A 106 11.58 -7.09 -3.71
N VAL A 107 11.29 -7.09 -5.00
CA VAL A 107 10.58 -5.99 -5.68
C VAL A 107 9.71 -6.50 -6.83
N VAL A 108 8.52 -5.89 -7.01
CA VAL A 108 7.82 -5.88 -8.30
C VAL A 108 8.37 -4.68 -9.07
N PRO A 109 9.11 -4.88 -10.16
CA PRO A 109 9.96 -3.84 -10.76
C PRO A 109 9.17 -2.75 -11.49
N SER A 110 7.91 -3.00 -11.85
CA SER A 110 7.03 -2.05 -12.51
C SER A 110 5.61 -2.20 -11.99
N ASN A 111 5.05 -1.11 -11.46
CA ASN A 111 3.64 -1.08 -11.06
C ASN A 111 2.68 -0.96 -12.26
N PHE A 112 3.20 -0.61 -13.44
CA PHE A 112 2.42 -0.49 -14.68
C PHE A 112 2.28 -1.80 -15.45
N ASP A 113 3.21 -2.74 -15.27
CA ASP A 113 3.19 -4.01 -15.98
C ASP A 113 2.37 -5.06 -15.19
N PRO A 114 1.18 -5.45 -15.66
CA PRO A 114 0.36 -6.45 -14.98
C PRO A 114 0.96 -7.86 -14.99
N ALA A 115 2.00 -8.11 -15.80
CA ALA A 115 2.73 -9.36 -15.85
C ALA A 115 4.00 -9.35 -14.99
N ALA A 116 4.37 -8.22 -14.38
CA ALA A 116 5.57 -8.12 -13.56
C ALA A 116 5.53 -9.08 -12.37
N GLU A 117 6.55 -9.92 -12.27
CA GLU A 117 6.75 -10.85 -11.17
C GLU A 117 7.62 -10.25 -10.06
N VAL A 118 7.70 -10.94 -8.92
CA VAL A 118 8.54 -10.51 -7.81
C VAL A 118 9.97 -10.99 -8.04
N GLU A 119 10.91 -10.07 -8.04
CA GLU A 119 12.34 -10.32 -8.27
C GLU A 119 13.19 -10.01 -7.03
N VAL A 120 14.45 -10.43 -7.02
CA VAL A 120 15.44 -9.98 -6.03
C VAL A 120 15.91 -8.58 -6.44
N VAL A 121 16.02 -7.65 -5.48
CA VAL A 121 16.48 -6.29 -5.77
C VAL A 121 17.89 -6.27 -6.37
N ALA A 122 18.06 -5.49 -7.43
CA ALA A 122 19.34 -5.29 -8.11
C ALA A 122 19.40 -3.93 -8.82
N GLY A 123 20.62 -3.49 -9.15
CA GLY A 123 20.86 -2.30 -9.97
C GLY A 123 20.19 -1.04 -9.39
N PRO A 124 19.40 -0.28 -10.20
CA PRO A 124 18.75 0.94 -9.75
C PRO A 124 17.60 0.70 -8.74
N LEU A 125 17.08 -0.53 -8.64
CA LEU A 125 16.04 -0.91 -7.68
C LEU A 125 16.62 -1.33 -6.32
N ASP A 126 17.94 -1.48 -6.23
CA ASP A 126 18.61 -1.73 -4.95
C ASP A 126 18.80 -0.43 -4.18
N LEU A 127 17.76 -0.13 -3.40
CA LEU A 127 17.68 1.02 -2.50
C LEU A 127 18.07 0.66 -1.05
N ARG A 128 18.75 -0.49 -0.83
CA ARG A 128 19.12 -0.92 0.54
C ARG A 128 20.23 -0.07 1.17
N ARG A 129 20.77 0.90 0.44
CA ARG A 129 21.68 1.94 0.91
C ARG A 129 21.08 3.31 0.63
N LEU A 130 21.30 4.26 1.54
CA LEU A 130 20.85 5.63 1.40
C LEU A 130 21.46 6.26 0.14
N ARG A 131 20.61 6.73 -0.78
CA ARG A 131 21.01 7.33 -2.05
C ARG A 131 19.86 8.12 -2.68
N PRO A 132 20.12 9.03 -3.62
CA PRO A 132 19.06 9.60 -4.46
C PRO A 132 18.30 8.50 -5.21
N VAL A 133 16.98 8.65 -5.29
CA VAL A 133 16.13 7.73 -6.07
C VAL A 133 16.25 8.07 -7.56
N PRO A 134 16.50 7.09 -8.45
CA PRO A 134 16.45 7.31 -9.89
C PRO A 134 15.12 7.89 -10.37
N GLU A 135 15.17 8.72 -11.41
CA GLU A 135 13.96 9.19 -12.10
C GLU A 135 13.31 8.08 -12.92
N GLY A 136 11.99 8.14 -13.03
CA GLY A 136 11.18 7.16 -13.76
C GLY A 136 10.98 5.82 -13.05
N LEU A 137 11.45 5.69 -11.81
CA LEU A 137 11.24 4.50 -11.00
C LEU A 137 9.78 4.48 -10.49
N ASP A 138 9.10 3.35 -10.68
CA ASP A 138 7.78 3.07 -10.11
C ASP A 138 7.63 1.56 -9.86
N GLY A 139 7.91 1.15 -8.62
CA GLY A 139 7.95 -0.26 -8.21
C GLY A 139 7.42 -0.48 -6.81
N THR A 140 7.29 -1.74 -6.40
CA THR A 140 6.83 -2.10 -5.04
C THR A 140 7.74 -3.11 -4.38
N TRP A 141 8.33 -2.74 -3.23
CA TRP A 141 9.25 -3.58 -2.45
C TRP A 141 8.52 -4.38 -1.38
N THR A 142 8.97 -5.63 -1.18
CA THR A 142 8.54 -6.56 -0.12
C THR A 142 9.76 -7.14 0.59
N ASP A 143 9.52 -8.00 1.57
CA ASP A 143 10.55 -8.66 2.40
C ASP A 143 11.40 -7.58 3.09
N LEU A 144 10.66 -6.71 3.79
CA LEU A 144 11.14 -5.48 4.40
C LEU A 144 11.89 -5.79 5.71
N GLY A 145 13.09 -5.24 5.85
CA GLY A 145 13.81 -5.09 7.11
C GLY A 145 13.38 -3.83 7.89
N GLU A 146 14.06 -3.54 9.00
CA GLU A 146 13.80 -2.38 9.85
C GLU A 146 15.06 -1.48 9.98
N PRO A 147 14.91 -0.14 10.07
CA PRO A 147 13.66 0.58 9.77
C PRO A 147 13.30 0.40 8.28
N VAL A 148 12.00 0.39 7.98
CA VAL A 148 11.50 0.07 6.63
C VAL A 148 12.03 1.06 5.60
N VAL A 149 11.94 2.36 5.90
CA VAL A 149 12.51 3.42 5.07
C VAL A 149 13.33 4.38 5.92
N GLU A 150 14.46 4.84 5.41
CA GLU A 150 15.16 6.02 5.91
C GLU A 150 15.16 7.10 4.83
N LEU A 151 14.92 8.33 5.25
CA LEU A 151 14.93 9.52 4.44
C LEU A 151 16.01 10.47 4.95
N LEU A 152 16.73 11.11 4.04
CA LEU A 152 17.66 12.20 4.34
C LEU A 152 17.42 13.34 3.36
N TRP A 153 17.22 14.54 3.91
CA TRP A 153 17.24 15.80 3.16
C TRP A 153 18.62 16.44 3.31
N PRO A 154 19.53 16.28 2.32
CA PRO A 154 20.95 16.59 2.50
C PRO A 154 21.22 18.04 2.87
N GLU A 155 20.46 18.98 2.31
CA GLU A 155 20.64 20.42 2.54
C GLU A 155 20.36 20.85 3.99
N SER A 156 19.42 20.17 4.65
CA SER A 156 18.99 20.52 6.00
C SER A 156 19.56 19.60 7.08
N GLY A 157 20.14 18.47 6.68
CA GLY A 157 20.50 17.38 7.59
C GLY A 157 19.30 16.65 8.22
N LEU A 158 18.06 17.04 7.90
CA LEU A 158 16.86 16.40 8.42
C LEU A 158 16.80 14.94 7.96
N ARG A 159 16.47 14.05 8.89
CA ARG A 159 16.25 12.63 8.65
C ARG A 159 14.85 12.22 9.08
N ALA A 160 14.32 11.19 8.44
CA ALA A 160 13.14 10.49 8.93
C ALA A 160 13.31 8.97 8.80
N GLU A 161 12.89 8.24 9.82
CA GLU A 161 12.75 6.79 9.80
C GLU A 161 11.27 6.42 9.75
N ILE A 162 10.89 5.60 8.77
CA ILE A 162 9.52 5.11 8.61
C ILE A 162 9.50 3.65 9.07
N SER A 163 8.65 3.36 10.04
CA SER A 163 8.27 1.99 10.40
C SER A 163 6.86 1.67 9.90
N LEU A 164 6.59 0.38 9.73
CA LEU A 164 5.33 -0.12 9.18
C LEU A 164 4.86 -1.36 9.95
N ARG A 165 3.64 -1.32 10.48
CA ARG A 165 2.97 -2.46 11.12
C ARG A 165 1.63 -2.70 10.45
N SER A 166 1.27 -3.96 10.27
CA SER A 166 0.08 -4.39 9.53
C SER A 166 -0.40 -5.73 10.08
N ASP A 167 -1.71 -5.94 10.08
CA ASP A 167 -2.33 -7.24 10.39
C ASP A 167 -2.29 -8.21 9.18
N ALA A 168 -1.78 -7.76 8.04
CA ALA A 168 -1.61 -8.55 6.83
C ALA A 168 -0.19 -8.39 6.24
N GLY A 169 -0.07 -8.35 4.91
CA GLY A 169 1.19 -8.09 4.24
C GLY A 169 1.74 -6.69 4.56
N ARG A 170 3.04 -6.50 4.30
CA ARG A 170 3.73 -5.21 4.35
C ARG A 170 4.56 -5.05 3.10
N CYS A 171 4.32 -3.98 2.36
CA CYS A 171 5.14 -3.59 1.21
C CYS A 171 5.13 -2.06 1.07
N VAL A 172 6.09 -1.54 0.30
CA VAL A 172 6.24 -0.11 0.03
C VAL A 172 6.29 0.10 -1.47
N ALA A 173 5.29 0.77 -2.05
CA ALA A 173 5.44 1.31 -3.39
C ALA A 173 6.30 2.58 -3.34
N LEU A 174 7.11 2.80 -4.37
CA LEU A 174 7.91 3.99 -4.50
C LEU A 174 7.83 4.47 -5.94
N ALA A 175 7.39 5.71 -6.13
CA ALA A 175 7.31 6.37 -7.43
C ALA A 175 8.15 7.65 -7.43
N SER A 176 8.97 7.82 -8.47
CA SER A 176 9.91 8.93 -8.65
C SER A 176 9.79 9.48 -10.08
N PRO A 177 8.63 10.04 -10.46
CA PRO A 177 8.42 10.59 -11.79
C PRO A 177 9.35 11.80 -12.03
N GLY A 178 9.85 11.95 -13.25
CA GLY A 178 10.86 12.97 -13.59
C GLY A 178 10.31 14.40 -13.71
N ASP A 179 8.99 14.57 -13.75
CA ASP A 179 8.28 15.85 -13.88
C ASP A 179 7.72 16.38 -12.55
N ILE A 180 7.95 15.67 -11.44
CA ILE A 180 7.53 16.07 -10.10
C ILE A 180 8.74 16.18 -9.18
N GLU A 181 8.88 17.32 -8.50
CA GLU A 181 9.96 17.61 -7.53
C GLU A 181 9.78 16.90 -6.17
N ALA A 182 9.32 15.65 -6.20
CA ALA A 182 9.05 14.83 -5.04
C ALA A 182 9.13 13.34 -5.38
N VAL A 183 9.26 12.51 -4.35
CA VAL A 183 9.20 11.05 -4.43
C VAL A 183 8.02 10.57 -3.59
N ALA A 184 7.15 9.74 -4.16
CA ALA A 184 6.11 9.05 -3.40
C ALA A 184 6.69 7.81 -2.75
N ILE A 185 6.37 7.61 -1.47
CA ILE A 185 6.79 6.42 -0.70
C ILE A 185 5.57 5.91 0.03
N GLU A 186 5.05 4.77 -0.38
CA GLU A 186 3.67 4.34 -0.14
C GLU A 186 3.62 3.04 0.68
N PRO A 187 3.61 3.12 2.02
CA PRO A 187 3.30 1.97 2.87
C PRO A 187 1.91 1.40 2.57
N GLN A 188 1.83 0.09 2.31
CA GLN A 188 0.58 -0.59 1.97
C GLN A 188 0.60 -2.08 2.35
N THR A 189 -0.56 -2.74 2.29
CA THR A 189 -0.74 -4.12 2.79
C THR A 189 -0.61 -5.23 1.75
N HIS A 190 -0.48 -4.89 0.47
CA HIS A 190 -0.41 -5.87 -0.63
C HIS A 190 0.39 -5.36 -1.82
N LEU A 191 0.94 -6.27 -2.62
CA LEU A 191 1.64 -5.95 -3.86
C LEU A 191 0.63 -5.50 -4.95
N PRO A 192 1.11 -4.87 -6.03
CA PRO A 192 0.30 -4.59 -7.20
C PRO A 192 -0.41 -5.84 -7.72
N GLN A 193 -1.58 -5.64 -8.34
CA GLN A 193 -2.45 -6.74 -8.78
C GLN A 193 -2.93 -7.64 -7.61
N GLY A 194 -3.09 -7.07 -6.41
CA GLY A 194 -3.40 -7.82 -5.18
C GLY A 194 -4.60 -8.78 -5.30
N LEU A 195 -5.67 -8.41 -6.01
CA LEU A 195 -6.81 -9.30 -6.25
C LEU A 195 -6.42 -10.51 -7.12
N ARG A 196 -5.67 -10.29 -8.20
CA ARG A 196 -5.18 -11.39 -9.05
C ARG A 196 -4.26 -12.32 -8.27
N ARG A 197 -3.35 -11.75 -7.46
CA ARG A 197 -2.46 -12.51 -6.60
C ARG A 197 -3.24 -13.39 -5.62
N LEU A 198 -4.27 -12.84 -4.97
CA LEU A 198 -5.17 -13.57 -4.09
C LEU A 198 -5.86 -14.73 -4.82
N LEU A 199 -6.48 -14.47 -5.99
CA LEU A 199 -7.20 -15.49 -6.76
C LEU A 199 -6.30 -16.60 -7.30
N SER A 200 -5.04 -16.27 -7.64
CA SER A 200 -4.03 -17.23 -8.08
C SER A 200 -3.30 -17.93 -6.93
N GLY A 201 -3.59 -17.58 -5.67
CA GLY A 201 -2.95 -18.17 -4.49
C GLY A 201 -1.46 -17.85 -4.36
N VAL A 202 -0.99 -16.75 -4.95
CA VAL A 202 0.43 -16.33 -4.87
C VAL A 202 0.64 -15.24 -3.80
N PRO A 203 1.84 -15.13 -3.20
CA PRO A 203 2.11 -14.13 -2.17
C PRO A 203 1.86 -12.68 -2.60
N GLY A 204 1.57 -11.83 -1.61
CA GLY A 204 1.35 -10.39 -1.78
C GLY A 204 -0.04 -10.02 -2.30
N GLY A 205 -1.02 -10.91 -2.20
CA GLY A 205 -2.42 -10.62 -2.52
C GLY A 205 -3.16 -9.80 -1.46
N LEU A 206 -4.41 -9.43 -1.77
CA LEU A 206 -5.33 -8.84 -0.81
C LEU A 206 -5.59 -9.81 0.36
N HIS A 207 -5.93 -9.26 1.53
CA HIS A 207 -6.32 -10.03 2.70
C HIS A 207 -7.84 -10.22 2.73
N VAL A 208 -8.33 -11.44 3.04
CA VAL A 208 -9.78 -11.69 3.10
C VAL A 208 -10.29 -11.45 4.52
N LEU A 209 -11.16 -10.46 4.67
CA LEU A 209 -11.80 -10.12 5.94
C LEU A 209 -13.15 -10.82 6.09
N ALA A 210 -13.36 -11.51 7.21
CA ALA A 210 -14.67 -11.99 7.62
C ALA A 210 -15.65 -10.82 7.88
N PRO A 211 -16.97 -11.06 7.93
CA PRO A 211 -17.94 -10.05 8.34
C PRO A 211 -17.57 -9.38 9.67
N GLY A 212 -17.55 -8.05 9.71
CA GLY A 212 -17.17 -7.27 10.89
C GLY A 212 -15.68 -7.26 11.24
N ALA A 213 -14.83 -8.00 10.51
CA ALA A 213 -13.38 -7.99 10.75
C ALA A 213 -12.72 -6.72 10.20
N THR A 214 -11.60 -6.34 10.82
CA THR A 214 -10.85 -5.13 10.49
C THR A 214 -9.41 -5.46 10.10
N LEU A 215 -8.94 -4.91 8.98
CA LEU A 215 -7.54 -4.85 8.59
C LEU A 215 -6.92 -3.53 9.08
N ARG A 216 -5.78 -3.59 9.77
CA ARG A 216 -5.08 -2.38 10.25
C ARG A 216 -3.73 -2.20 9.58
N LEU A 217 -3.38 -0.92 9.36
CA LEU A 217 -2.06 -0.47 8.93
C LEU A 217 -1.65 0.72 9.79
N THR A 218 -0.49 0.64 10.43
CA THR A 218 0.11 1.75 11.15
C THR A 218 1.45 2.08 10.50
N THR A 219 1.67 3.35 10.20
CA THR A 219 3.00 3.87 9.88
C THR A 219 3.41 4.94 10.88
N GLU A 220 4.67 4.92 11.29
CA GLU A 220 5.26 5.92 12.19
C GLU A 220 6.51 6.49 11.55
N TRP A 221 6.56 7.82 11.47
CA TRP A 221 7.65 8.58 10.87
C TRP A 221 8.35 9.36 11.97
N ARG A 222 9.54 8.91 12.35
CA ARG A 222 10.36 9.56 13.38
C ARG A 222 11.38 10.46 12.73
N PHE A 223 11.29 11.76 13.00
CA PHE A 223 12.19 12.77 12.48
C PHE A 223 13.38 12.99 13.44
N SER A 224 14.53 13.32 12.87
CA SER A 224 15.75 13.69 13.60
C SER A 224 16.61 14.66 12.78
N ARG A 225 17.59 15.30 13.44
CA ARG A 225 18.62 16.13 12.81
C ARG A 225 19.98 15.64 13.28
#